data_AF-A0A7X7PR26-F1
#
_entry.id   AF-A0A7X7PR26-F1
#
_cell.length_a   1.000
_cell.length_b   1.000
_cell.length_c   1.000
_cell.angle_alpha   90.00
_cell.angle_beta   90.00
_cell.angle_gamma   90.00
#
_symmetry.space_group_name_H-M   'P 1'
#
loop_
_entity.id
_entity.type
_entity.pdbx_description
1 polymer ?
#
loop_
_entity_poly.entity_id
_entity_poly.type
_entity_poly.pdbx_seq_one_letter_code
_entity_poly.pdbx_strand_id
1 'polypeptide(L)'
;MSDDLLSFLARWALLHELADDAWRGAVIRGGAAEAGATGGGRDAFLDGLAALVAKEKDALRERLLECGGSGVDHEAGLREVLDEVRYELGEIRGRLESLETAVDGLKRRLEVDGAMQS
;
A
#
# COMPACT_ATOMS: atom_id res chain seq x y z
N MET A 1 -6.14 -24.65 25.23
CA MET A 1 -5.46 -24.07 24.06
C MET A 1 -4.00 -24.49 24.17
N SER A 2 -3.37 -25.03 23.12
CA SER A 2 -1.96 -25.43 23.23
C SER A 2 -1.08 -24.20 23.45
N ASP A 3 -0.04 -24.31 24.30
CA ASP A 3 0.90 -23.22 24.55
C ASP A 3 1.58 -22.73 23.26
N ASP A 4 1.77 -23.63 22.29
CA ASP A 4 2.29 -23.29 20.95
C ASP A 4 1.37 -22.35 20.17
N LEU A 5 0.05 -22.55 20.25
CA LEU A 5 -0.92 -21.67 19.59
C LEU A 5 -0.97 -20.31 20.27
N LEU A 6 -0.95 -20.26 21.60
CA LEU A 6 -0.92 -18.99 22.33
C LEU A 6 0.36 -18.20 22.02
N SER A 7 1.51 -18.87 21.99
CA SER A 7 2.81 -18.28 21.65
C SER A 7 2.83 -17.74 20.22
N PHE A 8 2.27 -18.49 19.27
CA PHE A 8 2.10 -18.04 17.89
C PHE A 8 1.23 -16.78 17.81
N LEU A 9 0.05 -16.79 18.43
CA LEU A 9 -0.88 -15.66 18.42
C LEU A 9 -0.27 -14.41 19.08
N ALA A 10 0.51 -14.58 20.15
CA ALA A 10 1.20 -13.47 20.80
C ALA A 10 2.27 -12.83 19.88
N ARG A 11 3.06 -13.64 19.17
CA ARG A 11 4.04 -13.14 18.19
C ARG A 11 3.37 -12.46 17.01
N TRP A 12 2.25 -13.00 16.56
CA TRP A 12 1.44 -12.41 15.50
C TRP A 12 0.91 -11.03 15.90
N ALA A 13 0.32 -10.91 17.10
CA ALA A 13 -0.15 -9.64 17.63
C ALA A 13 0.99 -8.61 17.76
N LEU A 14 2.15 -9.02 18.27
CA LEU A 14 3.32 -8.16 18.42
C LEU A 14 3.84 -7.65 17.07
N LEU A 15 3.85 -8.49 16.03
CA LEU A 15 4.25 -8.07 14.68
C LEU A 15 3.36 -6.95 14.16
N HIS A 16 2.05 -7.06 14.34
CA HIS A 16 1.10 -6.02 13.95
C HIS A 16 1.31 -4.73 14.76
N GLU A 17 1.50 -4.84 16.07
CA GLU A 17 1.80 -3.68 16.92
C GLU A 17 3.06 -2.93 16.45
N LEU A 18 4.15 -3.65 16.18
CA LEU A 18 5.40 -3.07 15.68
C LEU A 18 5.23 -2.43 14.30
N ALA A 19 4.48 -3.07 13.40
CA ALA A 19 4.20 -2.52 12.08
C ALA A 19 3.36 -1.25 12.16
N ASP A 20 2.34 -1.23 13.03
CA ASP A 20 1.47 -0.08 13.26
C ASP A 20 2.25 1.09 13.87
N ASP A 21 3.15 0.83 14.83
CA ASP A 21 4.02 1.85 15.41
C ASP A 21 4.99 2.45 14.40
N ALA A 22 5.64 1.59 13.60
CA ALA A 22 6.54 2.04 12.54
C ALA A 22 5.79 2.91 11.51
N TRP A 23 4.58 2.49 11.11
CA TRP A 23 3.72 3.23 10.21
C TRP A 23 3.32 4.59 10.80
N ARG A 24 2.82 4.62 12.05
CA ARG A 24 2.46 5.87 12.74
C ARG A 24 3.64 6.84 12.80
N GLY A 25 4.83 6.33 13.12
CA GLY A 25 6.06 7.11 13.13
C GLY A 25 6.37 7.71 11.75
N ALA A 26 6.24 6.92 10.68
CA ALA A 26 6.46 7.37 9.31
C ALA A 26 5.48 8.46 8.87
N VAL A 27 4.19 8.31 9.21
CA VAL A 27 3.15 9.33 8.95
C VAL A 27 3.48 10.65 9.62
N ILE A 28 3.88 10.63 10.90
CA ILE A 28 4.22 11.85 11.66
C ILE A 28 5.44 12.55 11.02
N ARG A 29 6.50 11.79 10.72
CA ARG A 29 7.70 12.35 10.08
C ARG A 29 7.39 12.91 8.69
N GLY A 30 6.58 12.21 7.90
CA GLY A 30 6.17 12.63 6.57
C GLY A 30 5.29 13.88 6.57
N GLY A 31 4.38 14.02 7.54
CA GLY A 31 3.53 15.20 7.69
C GLY A 31 4.27 16.43 8.23
N ALA A 32 5.37 16.23 8.96
CA ALA A 32 6.21 17.31 9.47
C ALA A 32 7.21 17.85 8.43
N ALA A 33 7.45 17.13 7.33
CA ALA A 33 8.31 17.59 6.26
C ALA A 33 7.62 18.72 5.47
N GLU A 34 8.21 19.92 5.44
CA GLU A 34 7.70 21.03 4.63
C GLU A 34 7.62 20.61 3.15
N ALA A 35 6.52 21.00 2.50
CA ALA A 35 6.29 20.76 1.08
C ALA A 35 7.45 21.31 0.24
N GLY A 36 8.35 20.43 -0.20
CA GLY A 36 9.53 20.78 -1.00
C GLY A 36 10.87 20.26 -0.49
N ALA A 37 10.94 19.58 0.66
CA ALA A 37 12.17 18.96 1.15
C ALA A 37 12.54 17.67 0.37
N THR A 38 12.93 17.82 -0.90
CA THR A 38 13.38 16.73 -1.79
C THR A 38 14.81 16.22 -1.47
N GLY A 39 15.28 16.37 -0.23
CA GLY A 39 16.67 16.10 0.15
C GLY A 39 16.94 14.84 0.99
N GLY A 40 15.92 14.07 1.38
CA GLY A 40 16.03 13.12 2.52
C GLY A 40 16.34 11.64 2.22
N GLY A 41 16.66 11.26 0.98
CA GLY A 41 16.91 9.85 0.64
C GLY A 41 15.67 8.95 0.70
N ARG A 42 15.86 7.63 0.67
CA ARG A 42 14.78 6.62 0.55
C ARG A 42 13.77 6.68 1.71
N ASP A 43 14.24 6.90 2.92
CA ASP A 43 13.39 6.86 4.11
C ASP A 43 12.45 8.08 4.17
N ALA A 44 12.92 9.26 3.72
CA ALA A 44 12.07 10.45 3.62
C ALA A 44 10.97 10.31 2.54
N PHE A 45 11.26 9.61 1.44
CA PHE A 45 10.23 9.27 0.46
C PHE A 45 9.15 8.37 1.05
N LEU A 46 9.55 7.33 1.80
CA LEU A 46 8.61 6.40 2.44
C LEU A 46 7.77 7.09 3.51
N ASP A 47 8.37 7.96 4.32
CA ASP A 47 7.67 8.78 5.31
C ASP A 47 6.64 9.71 4.62
N GLY A 48 7.03 10.39 3.53
CA GLY A 48 6.12 11.23 2.75
C GLY A 48 4.96 10.45 2.11
N LEU A 49 5.24 9.26 1.56
CA LEU A 49 4.21 8.37 1.03
C LEU A 49 3.25 7.90 2.14
N ALA A 50 3.77 7.53 3.30
CA ALA A 50 2.94 7.14 4.44
C ALA A 50 1.97 8.25 4.86
N ALA A 51 2.43 9.51 4.89
CA ALA A 51 1.60 10.66 5.20
C ALA A 51 0.49 10.89 4.16
N LEU A 52 0.79 10.75 2.86
CA LEU A 52 -0.22 10.84 1.80
C LEU A 52 -1.28 9.74 1.91
N VAL A 53 -0.86 8.50 2.15
CA VAL A 53 -1.76 7.37 2.33
C VAL A 53 -2.63 7.55 3.58
N ALA A 54 -2.08 8.07 4.67
CA ALA A 54 -2.86 8.37 5.87
C ALA A 54 -3.96 9.39 5.60
N LYS A 55 -3.65 10.46 4.86
CA LYS A 55 -4.63 11.47 4.45
C LYS A 55 -5.75 10.88 3.58
N GLU A 56 -5.40 10.07 2.59
CA GLU A 56 -6.39 9.43 1.71
C GLU A 56 -7.27 8.44 2.48
N LYS A 57 -6.68 7.67 3.41
CA LYS A 57 -7.42 6.77 4.29
C LYS A 57 -8.43 7.52 5.17
N ASP A 58 -8.07 8.67 5.69
CA ASP A 58 -8.99 9.47 6.51
C ASP A 58 -10.11 10.07 5.65
N ALA A 59 -9.81 10.55 4.43
CA ALA A 59 -10.84 10.98 3.48
C ALA A 59 -11.80 9.84 3.07
N LEU A 60 -11.29 8.61 2.90
CA LEU A 60 -12.10 7.42 2.66
C LEU A 60 -13.05 7.12 3.84
N ARG A 61 -12.56 7.24 5.08
CA ARG A 61 -13.39 7.05 6.28
C ARG A 61 -14.51 8.08 6.36
N GLU A 62 -14.21 9.34 6.07
CA GLU A 62 -15.20 10.41 6.02
C GLU A 62 -16.29 10.10 4.99
N ARG A 63 -15.90 9.75 3.75
CA ARG A 63 -16.85 9.33 2.70
C ARG A 63 -17.74 8.16 3.13
N LEU A 64 -17.17 7.15 3.77
CA LEU A 64 -17.91 5.98 4.26
C LEU A 64 -18.90 6.32 5.40
N LEU A 65 -18.53 7.26 6.27
CA LEU A 65 -19.40 7.73 7.34
C LEU A 65 -20.52 8.63 6.80
N GLU A 66 -20.25 9.45 5.80
CA GLU A 66 -21.23 10.29 5.10
C GLU A 66 -22.27 9.47 4.33
N CYS A 67 -21.88 8.33 3.75
CA CYS A 67 -22.80 7.35 3.17
C CYS A 67 -23.64 6.59 4.22
N GLY A 68 -23.36 6.75 5.52
CA GLY A 68 -23.95 6.00 6.63
C GLY A 68 -25.35 6.45 7.09
N GLY A 69 -26.23 6.84 6.18
CA GLY A 69 -27.64 7.12 6.47
C GLY A 69 -28.48 5.84 6.62
N SER A 70 -28.60 5.28 7.83
CA SER A 70 -29.26 3.99 8.14
C SER A 70 -28.45 2.74 7.78
N GLY A 71 -28.58 1.69 8.60
CA GLY A 71 -27.72 0.49 8.54
C GLY A 71 -27.78 -0.33 7.24
N VAL A 72 -28.79 -0.10 6.39
CA VAL A 72 -28.90 -0.74 5.06
C VAL A 72 -28.07 0.03 4.01
N ASP A 73 -27.97 1.35 4.12
CA ASP A 73 -27.16 2.17 3.21
C ASP A 73 -25.66 2.06 3.51
N HIS A 74 -25.29 1.76 4.77
CA HIS A 74 -23.88 1.55 5.13
C HIS A 74 -23.27 0.29 4.50
N GLU A 75 -24.02 -0.82 4.47
CA GLU A 75 -23.55 -2.06 3.84
C GLU A 75 -23.49 -1.93 2.31
N ALA A 76 -24.42 -1.18 1.72
CA ALA A 76 -24.40 -0.84 0.29
C ALA A 76 -23.21 0.07 -0.07
N GLY A 77 -22.97 1.13 0.71
CA GLY A 77 -21.82 2.03 0.51
C GLY A 77 -20.47 1.33 0.72
N LEU A 78 -20.37 0.44 1.71
CA LEU A 78 -19.17 -0.38 1.90
C LEU A 78 -18.93 -1.31 0.70
N ARG A 79 -19.98 -1.92 0.14
CA ARG A 79 -19.87 -2.76 -1.06
C ARG A 79 -19.40 -1.96 -2.26
N GLU A 80 -19.88 -0.74 -2.44
CA GLU A 80 -19.46 0.16 -3.52
C GLU A 80 -17.98 0.51 -3.41
N VAL A 81 -17.50 0.89 -2.22
CA VAL A 81 -16.08 1.17 -1.97
C VAL A 81 -15.22 -0.09 -2.19
N LEU A 82 -15.69 -1.27 -1.78
CA LEU A 82 -14.98 -2.52 -2.04
C LEU A 82 -14.92 -2.88 -3.53
N ASP A 83 -15.97 -2.59 -4.29
CA ASP A 83 -16.01 -2.79 -5.73
C ASP A 83 -15.04 -1.84 -6.45
N GLU A 84 -14.96 -0.58 -6.01
CA GLU A 84 -13.98 0.42 -6.49
C GLU A 84 -12.54 -0.03 -6.18
N VAL A 85 -12.25 -0.41 -4.93
CA VAL A 85 -10.91 -0.91 -4.55
C VAL A 85 -10.55 -2.16 -5.34
N ARG A 86 -11.49 -3.08 -5.56
CA ARG A 86 -11.26 -4.28 -6.38
C ARG A 86 -10.94 -3.91 -7.83
N TYR A 87 -11.62 -2.91 -8.38
CA TYR A 87 -11.36 -2.40 -9.72
C TYR A 87 -9.96 -1.80 -9.82
N GLU A 88 -9.59 -0.89 -8.92
CA GLU A 88 -8.26 -0.27 -8.88
C GLU A 88 -7.14 -1.31 -8.71
N LEU A 89 -7.36 -2.33 -7.86
CA LEU A 89 -6.42 -3.43 -7.70
C LEU A 89 -6.24 -4.22 -9.00
N GLY A 90 -7.32 -4.43 -9.75
CA GLY A 90 -7.30 -5.05 -11.07
C GLY A 90 -6.44 -4.26 -12.07
N GLU A 91 -6.59 -2.94 -12.10
CA GLU A 91 -5.81 -2.03 -12.94
C GLU A 91 -4.32 -2.04 -12.54
N ILE A 92 -4.01 -1.98 -11.24
CA ILE A 92 -2.62 -2.07 -10.75
C ILE A 92 -1.98 -3.38 -11.16
N ARG A 93 -2.70 -4.52 -11.01
CA ARG A 93 -2.21 -5.83 -11.46
C ARG A 93 -1.93 -5.83 -12.96
N GLY A 94 -2.84 -5.32 -13.78
CA GLY A 94 -2.63 -5.25 -15.24
C GLY A 94 -1.41 -4.40 -15.62
N ARG A 95 -1.19 -3.28 -14.92
CA ARG A 95 0.01 -2.43 -15.11
C ARG A 95 1.30 -3.16 -14.69
N LEU A 96 1.27 -3.96 -13.63
CA LEU A 96 2.40 -4.78 -13.20
C LEU A 96 2.71 -5.89 -14.21
N GLU A 97 1.71 -6.59 -14.73
CA GLU A 97 1.87 -7.61 -15.78
C GLU A 97 2.46 -7.00 -17.07
N SER A 98 2.03 -5.78 -17.41
CA SER A 98 2.61 -5.02 -18.54
C SER A 98 4.08 -4.66 -18.30
N LEU A 99 4.43 -4.22 -17.10
CA LEU A 99 5.81 -3.92 -16.72
C LEU A 99 6.70 -5.16 -16.74
N GLU A 100 6.21 -6.29 -16.22
CA GLU A 100 6.92 -7.57 -16.25
C GLU A 100 7.21 -8.00 -17.69
N THR A 101 6.21 -7.91 -18.58
CA THR A 101 6.38 -8.20 -20.01
C THR A 101 7.43 -7.29 -20.67
N ALA A 102 7.43 -6.00 -20.33
CA ALA A 102 8.41 -5.04 -20.85
C ALA A 102 9.84 -5.36 -20.37
N VAL A 103 10.00 -5.70 -19.08
CA VAL A 103 11.28 -6.09 -18.50
C VAL A 103 11.81 -7.38 -19.12
N ASP A 104 10.96 -8.40 -19.30
CA ASP A 104 11.33 -9.64 -19.97
C ASP A 104 11.76 -9.42 -21.43
N GLY A 105 11.06 -8.55 -22.15
CA GLY A 105 11.44 -8.14 -23.50
C GLY A 105 12.81 -7.48 -23.56
N LEU A 106 13.11 -6.57 -22.62
CA LEU A 106 14.41 -5.93 -22.50
C LEU A 106 15.51 -6.94 -22.16
N LYS A 107 15.24 -7.86 -21.24
CA LYS A 107 16.18 -8.92 -20.85
C LYS A 107 16.55 -9.80 -22.04
N ARG A 108 15.56 -10.28 -22.81
CA ARG A 108 15.81 -11.09 -24.01
C ARG A 108 16.63 -10.35 -25.06
N ARG A 109 16.36 -9.06 -25.27
CA ARG A 109 17.15 -8.23 -26.21
C ARG A 109 18.62 -8.13 -25.79
N LEU A 110 18.87 -7.90 -24.50
CA LEU A 110 20.24 -7.84 -23.97
C LEU A 110 20.97 -9.18 -24.10
N GLU A 111 20.28 -10.31 -23.90
CA GLU A 111 20.85 -11.65 -24.09
C GLU A 111 21.22 -11.91 -25.55
N VAL A 112 20.37 -11.50 -26.50
CA VAL A 112 20.64 -11.61 -27.95
C VAL A 112 21.79 -10.71 -28.39
N ASP A 113 21.80 -9.45 -27.95
CA ASP A 113 22.84 -8.48 -28.30
C ASP A 113 24.21 -8.86 -27.69
N GLY A 114 24.22 -9.50 -26.51
CA GLY A 114 25.42 -10.05 -25.89
C GLY A 114 25.96 -11.31 -26.58
N ALA A 115 25.06 -12.16 -27.10
CA ALA A 115 25.43 -13.35 -27.88
C ALA A 115 25.94 -13.02 -29.30
N MET A 116 25.57 -11.87 -29.87
CA MET A 116 26.11 -11.39 -31.15
C MET A 116 27.48 -10.71 -31.05
N GLN A 117 27.92 -10.33 -29.83
CA GLN A 117 29.21 -9.68 -29.58
C GLN A 117 30.30 -10.64 -29.08
N SER A 118 29.97 -11.91 -28.82
CA SER A 118 30.91 -12.99 -28.47
C SER A 118 31.19 -13.88 -29.66
#